data_AF-A0A1S5R267-F1
#
_entry.id   AF-A0A1S5R267-F1
#
_cell.length_a   1.000
_cell.length_b   1.000
_cell.length_c   1.000
_cell.angle_alpha   90.00
_cell.angle_beta   90.00
_cell.angle_gamma   90.00
#
_symmetry.space_group_name_H-M   'P 1'
#
loop_
_entity.id
_entity.type
_entity.pdbx_description
1 polymer ?
#
loop_
_entity_poly.entity_id
_entity_poly.type
_entity_poly.pdbx_seq_one_letter_code
_entity_poly.pdbx_strand_id
1 'polypeptide(L)'
;IVKNGRMFIGDNKKEIRIARIHLEQDAGKSIHDENKTYVDLNRAGVALMEIVSEPDLRSSEEAAEFMKKLRQILRYIGSCDGDMEKGSLRCDANVSVRPKGSDAFGTRCEIKNLNSIRYVVQAIDYEIQRQIEILENGGEISQDTLLFDVALGKTKVMRNKEDASDYRYFPEPDLLPVEVSQEKIDLIKSTLPELPEQKKQRYIEKLSVNEYDADVITSDKAIADYFEELIKKHDAKIVVTWLTVELFGRLNKAGINITDSPIKANALSELL
;
A
#
# COMPACT_ATOMS: atom_id res chain seq x y z
N ILE A 1 -16.19 -3.01 8.23
CA ILE A 1 -16.13 -4.48 8.44
C ILE A 1 -15.17 -4.82 9.58
N VAL A 2 -13.98 -4.25 9.61
CA VAL A 2 -12.96 -4.49 10.64
C VAL A 2 -12.48 -3.16 11.24
N LYS A 3 -12.03 -3.16 12.50
CA LYS A 3 -11.52 -1.97 13.22
C LYS A 3 -10.37 -2.35 14.15
N ASN A 4 -9.60 -1.35 14.58
CA ASN A 4 -8.51 -1.49 15.57
C ASN A 4 -7.41 -2.49 15.15
N GLY A 5 -7.04 -2.45 13.88
CA GLY A 5 -5.91 -3.21 13.37
C GLY A 5 -4.57 -2.52 13.67
N ARG A 6 -3.47 -3.19 13.35
CA ARG A 6 -2.12 -2.63 13.43
C ARG A 6 -1.21 -3.30 12.42
N MET A 7 -0.19 -2.58 12.00
CA MET A 7 0.89 -3.07 11.14
C MET A 7 2.20 -2.48 11.62
N PHE A 8 3.28 -3.23 11.48
CA PHE A 8 4.60 -2.75 11.85
C PHE A 8 5.43 -2.39 10.62
N ILE A 9 6.23 -1.32 10.76
CA ILE A 9 7.21 -0.85 9.77
C ILE A 9 8.61 -0.75 10.43
N GLY A 10 9.65 -0.67 9.62
CA GLY A 10 11.05 -0.51 10.01
C GLY A 10 11.63 -1.74 10.70
N ASP A 11 11.46 -2.93 10.14
CA ASP A 11 11.83 -4.21 10.79
C ASP A 11 11.18 -4.37 12.17
N ASN A 12 9.87 -4.13 12.22
CA ASN A 12 9.05 -4.19 13.43
C ASN A 12 9.38 -3.14 14.51
N LYS A 13 10.10 -2.06 14.18
CA LYS A 13 10.46 -1.00 15.14
C LYS A 13 9.35 -0.02 15.43
N LYS A 14 8.38 0.15 14.52
CA LYS A 14 7.28 1.10 14.67
C LYS A 14 5.93 0.47 14.37
N GLU A 15 5.00 0.59 15.32
CA GLU A 15 3.60 0.22 15.14
C GLU A 15 2.82 1.37 14.50
N ILE A 16 2.05 1.07 13.45
CA ILE A 16 1.09 1.95 12.81
C ILE A 16 -0.30 1.33 12.96
N ARG A 17 -1.22 2.04 13.60
CA ARG A 17 -2.58 1.54 13.82
C ARG A 17 -3.44 1.73 12.57
N ILE A 18 -4.33 0.77 12.34
CA ILE A 18 -5.34 0.78 11.28
C ILE A 18 -6.69 1.00 11.96
N ALA A 19 -7.25 2.20 11.80
CA ALA A 19 -8.49 2.60 12.44
C ALA A 19 -9.65 1.70 11.99
N ARG A 20 -9.78 1.51 10.66
CA ARG A 20 -10.87 0.73 10.07
C ARG A 20 -10.53 0.19 8.70
N ILE A 21 -11.23 -0.89 8.35
CA ILE A 21 -11.34 -1.43 7.01
C ILE A 21 -12.83 -1.64 6.69
N HIS A 22 -13.33 -1.03 5.63
CA HIS A 22 -14.71 -1.22 5.18
C HIS A 22 -14.80 -1.51 3.68
N LEU A 23 -15.95 -2.06 3.29
CA LEU A 23 -16.26 -2.34 1.90
C LEU A 23 -17.03 -1.16 1.34
N GLU A 24 -16.74 -0.82 0.10
CA GLU A 24 -17.46 0.19 -0.66
C GLU A 24 -17.46 -0.17 -2.15
N GLN A 25 -18.13 0.64 -2.96
CA GLN A 25 -18.20 0.46 -4.41
C GLN A 25 -17.46 1.61 -5.10
N ASP A 26 -16.73 1.27 -6.17
CA ASP A 26 -16.08 2.28 -6.98
C ASP A 26 -17.08 3.07 -7.83
N ALA A 27 -16.70 4.30 -8.14
CA ALA A 27 -17.41 5.14 -9.09
C ALA A 27 -16.96 4.86 -10.54
N GLY A 28 -17.75 5.37 -11.49
CA GLY A 28 -17.35 5.47 -12.89
C GLY A 28 -16.21 6.48 -13.11
N LYS A 29 -15.75 6.57 -14.35
CA LYS A 29 -14.69 7.48 -14.79
C LYS A 29 -15.26 8.57 -15.68
N SER A 30 -14.89 9.82 -15.39
CA SER A 30 -15.16 10.96 -16.28
C SER A 30 -13.95 11.20 -17.20
N ILE A 31 -14.22 11.41 -18.49
CA ILE A 31 -13.24 11.78 -19.51
C ILE A 31 -13.67 13.13 -20.06
N HIS A 32 -12.86 14.16 -19.81
CA HIS A 32 -13.14 15.52 -20.26
C HIS A 32 -12.48 15.76 -21.61
N ASP A 33 -13.25 16.24 -22.59
CA ASP A 33 -12.78 16.56 -23.92
C ASP A 33 -13.51 17.80 -24.43
N GLU A 34 -12.73 18.83 -24.77
CA GLU A 34 -13.21 20.17 -25.10
C GLU A 34 -14.28 20.70 -24.11
N ASN A 35 -15.54 20.73 -24.54
CA ASN A 35 -16.69 21.23 -23.78
C ASN A 35 -17.66 20.10 -23.36
N LYS A 36 -17.21 18.84 -23.40
CA LYS A 36 -18.03 17.66 -23.05
C LYS A 36 -17.32 16.81 -22.01
N THR A 37 -18.13 16.11 -21.22
CA THR A 37 -17.65 15.06 -20.32
C THR A 37 -18.29 13.76 -20.75
N TYR A 38 -17.47 12.80 -21.15
CA TYR A 38 -17.88 11.43 -21.39
C TYR A 38 -17.80 10.66 -20.08
N VAL A 39 -18.82 9.85 -19.79
CA VAL A 39 -18.89 9.05 -18.56
C VAL A 39 -18.77 7.59 -18.94
N ASP A 40 -17.72 6.94 -18.44
CA ASP A 40 -17.49 5.50 -18.56
C ASP A 40 -17.86 4.81 -17.23
N LEU A 41 -18.86 3.94 -17.28
CA LEU A 41 -19.37 3.21 -16.12
C LEU A 41 -18.83 1.79 -16.00
N ASN A 42 -17.86 1.37 -16.83
CA ASN A 42 -17.31 0.00 -16.79
C ASN A 42 -16.72 -0.39 -15.42
N ARG A 43 -16.27 0.59 -14.63
CA ARG A 43 -15.71 0.38 -13.28
C ARG A 43 -16.74 0.61 -12.16
N ALA A 44 -17.91 1.16 -12.46
CA ALA A 44 -18.90 1.47 -11.43
C ALA A 44 -19.39 0.19 -10.76
N GLY A 45 -19.44 0.18 -9.43
CA GLY A 45 -19.89 -0.99 -8.66
C GLY A 45 -18.80 -2.03 -8.37
N VAL A 46 -17.57 -1.85 -8.88
CA VAL A 46 -16.43 -2.70 -8.50
C VAL A 46 -16.22 -2.61 -6.99
N ALA A 47 -16.06 -3.77 -6.34
CA ALA A 47 -15.86 -3.84 -4.90
C ALA A 47 -14.51 -3.24 -4.50
N LEU A 48 -14.51 -2.36 -3.51
CA LEU A 48 -13.34 -1.73 -2.93
C LEU A 48 -13.23 -2.03 -1.44
N MET A 49 -12.01 -1.92 -0.95
CA MET A 49 -11.68 -1.95 0.46
C MET A 49 -11.01 -0.63 0.82
N GLU A 50 -11.69 0.22 1.59
CA GLU A 50 -11.08 1.42 2.16
C GLU A 50 -10.33 1.02 3.43
N ILE A 51 -9.02 1.29 3.46
CA ILE A 51 -8.14 1.02 4.61
C ILE A 51 -7.70 2.38 5.15
N VAL A 52 -8.11 2.68 6.38
CA VAL A 52 -7.80 3.97 7.03
C VAL A 52 -6.84 3.74 8.17
N SER A 53 -5.67 4.37 8.12
CA SER A 53 -4.72 4.40 9.23
C SER A 53 -5.11 5.45 10.28
N GLU A 54 -4.66 5.23 11.51
CA GLU A 54 -4.55 6.31 12.49
C GLU A 54 -3.41 7.27 12.09
N PRO A 55 -3.41 8.52 12.60
CA PRO A 55 -2.35 9.49 12.31
C PRO A 55 -1.08 9.16 13.11
N ASP A 56 -0.47 7.99 12.86
CA ASP A 56 0.75 7.49 13.52
C ASP A 56 2.01 7.69 12.66
N LEU A 57 1.84 7.87 11.35
CA LEU A 57 2.92 8.19 10.41
C LEU A 57 3.46 9.60 10.68
N ARG A 58 4.79 9.75 10.67
CA ARG A 58 5.52 10.98 11.06
C ARG A 58 6.45 11.49 9.98
N SER A 59 6.65 10.76 8.89
CA SER A 59 7.40 11.22 7.72
C SER A 59 6.88 10.59 6.43
N SER A 60 7.31 11.14 5.30
CA SER A 60 6.99 10.61 3.97
C SER A 60 7.63 9.24 3.73
N GLU A 61 8.81 8.98 4.29
CA GLU A 61 9.48 7.69 4.23
C GLU A 61 8.70 6.61 4.96
N GLU A 62 8.21 6.91 6.17
CA GLU A 62 7.35 5.99 6.91
C GLU A 62 6.05 5.71 6.15
N ALA A 63 5.45 6.73 5.50
CA ALA A 63 4.26 6.55 4.69
C ALA A 63 4.54 5.64 3.47
N ALA A 64 5.69 5.80 2.82
CA ALA A 64 6.11 4.93 1.73
C ALA A 64 6.33 3.49 2.20
N GLU A 65 6.98 3.31 3.35
CA GLU A 65 7.21 1.98 3.92
C GLU A 65 5.90 1.30 4.31
N PHE A 66 5.00 2.03 4.97
CA PHE A 66 3.65 1.56 5.29
C PHE A 66 2.91 1.09 4.03
N MET A 67 2.91 1.91 2.98
CA MET A 67 2.28 1.56 1.69
C MET A 67 2.91 0.33 1.05
N LYS A 68 4.24 0.20 1.06
CA LYS A 68 4.95 -0.98 0.54
C LYS A 68 4.57 -2.24 1.31
N LYS A 69 4.57 -2.18 2.64
CA LYS A 69 4.22 -3.31 3.52
C LYS A 69 2.76 -3.73 3.35
N LEU A 70 1.84 -2.76 3.33
CA LEU A 70 0.42 -3.00 3.09
C LEU A 70 0.20 -3.68 1.73
N ARG A 71 0.80 -3.13 0.67
CA ARG A 71 0.77 -3.71 -0.68
C ARG A 71 1.29 -5.15 -0.69
N GLN A 72 2.43 -5.40 -0.03
CA GLN A 72 3.02 -6.73 0.06
C GLN A 72 2.06 -7.72 0.73
N ILE A 73 1.46 -7.35 1.87
CA ILE A 73 0.48 -8.18 2.59
C ILE A 73 -0.73 -8.50 1.70
N LEU A 74 -1.32 -7.50 1.05
CA LEU A 74 -2.50 -7.69 0.19
C LEU A 74 -2.21 -8.64 -0.98
N ARG A 75 -1.02 -8.53 -1.58
CA ARG A 75 -0.58 -9.42 -2.66
C ARG A 75 -0.32 -10.85 -2.18
N TYR A 76 0.21 -11.00 -0.96
CA TYR A 76 0.40 -12.32 -0.35
C TYR A 76 -0.92 -13.02 -0.04
N ILE A 77 -1.89 -12.28 0.49
CA ILE A 77 -3.25 -12.77 0.73
C ILE A 77 -3.97 -13.08 -0.60
N GLY A 78 -3.59 -12.39 -1.69
CA GLY A 78 -4.21 -12.54 -3.00
C GLY A 78 -5.51 -11.74 -3.14
N SER A 79 -5.75 -10.76 -2.26
CA SER A 79 -6.98 -9.94 -2.28
C SER A 79 -6.88 -8.72 -3.20
N CYS A 80 -5.67 -8.31 -3.57
CA CYS A 80 -5.42 -7.19 -4.49
C CYS A 80 -4.06 -7.37 -5.17
N ASP A 81 -3.93 -7.02 -6.45
CA ASP A 81 -2.65 -7.05 -7.18
C ASP A 81 -1.69 -5.92 -6.76
N GLY A 82 -2.22 -4.87 -6.11
CA GLY A 82 -1.48 -3.74 -5.57
C GLY A 82 -0.90 -2.80 -6.63
N ASP A 83 -1.35 -2.88 -7.88
CA ASP A 83 -0.86 -2.06 -8.99
C ASP A 83 -1.45 -0.64 -8.97
N MET A 84 -0.66 0.32 -8.50
CA MET A 84 -1.10 1.71 -8.41
C MET A 84 -1.24 2.39 -9.79
N GLU A 85 -0.47 1.95 -10.79
CA GLU A 85 -0.55 2.52 -12.14
C GLU A 85 -1.85 2.11 -12.83
N LYS A 86 -2.32 0.89 -12.58
CA LYS A 86 -3.64 0.41 -13.02
C LYS A 86 -4.79 0.88 -12.14
N GLY A 87 -4.49 1.54 -11.01
CA GLY A 87 -5.48 2.11 -10.10
C GLY A 87 -6.17 1.10 -9.18
N SER A 88 -5.65 -0.12 -9.05
CA SER A 88 -6.17 -1.12 -8.11
C SER A 88 -5.77 -0.82 -6.65
N LEU A 89 -4.73 -0.01 -6.45
CA LEU A 89 -4.36 0.58 -5.17
C LEU A 89 -4.26 2.09 -5.32
N ARG A 90 -5.06 2.82 -4.53
CA ARG A 90 -5.09 4.29 -4.48
C ARG A 90 -4.73 4.77 -3.09
N CYS A 91 -4.21 5.98 -3.01
CA CYS A 91 -3.88 6.63 -1.74
C CYS A 91 -4.29 8.10 -1.78
N ASP A 92 -4.99 8.53 -0.73
CA ASP A 92 -5.16 9.93 -0.39
C ASP A 92 -4.37 10.18 0.91
N ALA A 93 -3.56 11.24 0.94
CA ALA A 93 -2.68 11.54 2.07
C ALA A 93 -3.27 12.68 2.90
N ASN A 94 -3.42 12.45 4.21
CA ASN A 94 -3.87 13.46 5.16
C ASN A 94 -2.67 13.97 5.97
N VAL A 95 -2.32 15.25 5.81
CA VAL A 95 -1.07 15.83 6.32
C VAL A 95 -1.36 17.07 7.17
N SER A 96 -0.78 17.11 8.36
CA SER A 96 -0.76 18.28 9.23
C SER A 96 0.59 18.37 9.92
N VAL A 97 1.16 19.55 10.05
CA VAL A 97 2.36 19.79 10.86
C VAL A 97 2.00 20.29 12.26
N ARG A 98 2.91 20.09 13.21
CA ARG A 98 2.75 20.61 14.59
C ARG A 98 4.12 20.90 15.23
N PRO A 99 4.20 21.83 16.20
CA PRO A 99 5.42 22.05 16.96
C PRO A 99 5.91 20.76 17.64
N LYS A 100 7.22 20.53 17.62
CA LYS A 100 7.82 19.35 18.26
C LYS A 100 7.51 19.33 19.76
N GLY A 101 7.00 18.19 20.24
CA GLY A 101 6.58 18.01 21.63
C GLY A 101 5.14 18.45 21.92
N SER A 102 4.42 19.01 20.94
CA SER A 102 2.97 19.26 21.07
C SER A 102 2.18 17.97 20.88
N ASP A 103 1.16 17.77 21.72
CA ASP A 103 0.18 16.69 21.57
C ASP A 103 -1.01 17.09 20.68
N ALA A 104 -1.22 18.39 20.46
CA ALA A 104 -2.29 18.89 19.60
C ALA A 104 -1.99 18.64 18.12
N PHE A 105 -2.99 18.17 17.37
CA PHE A 105 -2.90 18.06 15.92
C PHE A 105 -3.12 19.42 15.26
N GLY A 106 -2.35 19.70 14.21
CA GLY A 106 -2.52 20.89 13.37
C GLY A 106 -3.71 20.75 12.40
N THR A 107 -3.97 21.81 11.64
CA THR A 107 -5.01 21.79 10.60
C THR A 107 -4.59 20.85 9.47
N ARG A 108 -5.54 20.01 9.01
CA ARG A 108 -5.30 18.90 8.08
C ARG A 108 -5.45 19.28 6.61
N CYS A 109 -4.35 19.26 5.86
CA CYS A 109 -4.26 19.11 4.41
C CYS A 109 -4.77 17.73 3.92
N GLU A 110 -5.64 17.61 2.93
CA GLU A 110 -5.94 16.31 2.27
C GLU A 110 -5.50 16.34 0.81
N ILE A 111 -4.49 15.53 0.45
CA ILE A 111 -3.95 15.43 -0.92
C ILE A 111 -4.56 14.20 -1.59
N LYS A 112 -5.30 14.42 -2.68
CA LYS A 112 -6.02 13.36 -3.39
C LYS A 112 -5.29 12.82 -4.61
N ASN A 113 -5.67 11.61 -5.02
CA ASN A 113 -5.32 11.00 -6.31
C ASN A 113 -3.81 10.71 -6.47
N LEU A 114 -3.18 10.16 -5.43
CA LEU A 114 -1.77 9.78 -5.46
C LEU A 114 -1.62 8.36 -6.01
N ASN A 115 -1.25 8.27 -7.30
CA ASN A 115 -1.19 7.01 -8.05
C ASN A 115 0.18 6.33 -8.06
N SER A 116 1.14 6.79 -7.25
CA SER A 116 2.39 6.07 -7.02
C SER A 116 2.96 6.38 -5.65
N ILE A 117 3.71 5.43 -5.07
CA ILE A 117 4.39 5.64 -3.77
C ILE A 117 5.37 6.81 -3.86
N ARG A 118 6.02 6.99 -5.02
CA ARG A 118 6.91 8.14 -5.27
C ARG A 118 6.14 9.46 -5.17
N TYR A 119 4.96 9.55 -5.76
CA TYR A 119 4.13 10.76 -5.69
C TYR A 119 3.58 11.00 -4.29
N VAL A 120 3.27 9.94 -3.54
CA VAL A 120 2.91 10.06 -2.12
C VAL A 120 4.04 10.74 -1.35
N VAL A 121 5.28 10.27 -1.51
CA VAL A 121 6.44 10.87 -0.83
C VAL A 121 6.61 12.34 -1.20
N GLN A 122 6.68 12.64 -2.49
CA GLN A 122 6.89 14.01 -2.98
C GLN A 122 5.78 14.97 -2.54
N ALA A 123 4.53 14.51 -2.57
CA ALA A 123 3.39 15.32 -2.17
C ALA A 123 3.39 15.61 -0.66
N ILE A 124 3.69 14.60 0.16
CA ILE A 124 3.82 14.78 1.62
C ILE A 124 4.96 15.72 1.94
N ASP A 125 6.14 15.54 1.34
CA ASP A 125 7.31 16.40 1.60
C ASP A 125 7.02 17.85 1.23
N TYR A 126 6.43 18.08 0.04
CA TYR A 126 6.05 19.41 -0.40
C TYR A 126 5.04 20.06 0.57
N GLU A 127 4.01 19.31 0.96
CA GLU A 127 2.95 19.84 1.82
C GLU A 127 3.46 20.13 3.24
N ILE A 128 4.35 19.30 3.79
CA ILE A 128 5.02 19.58 5.06
C ILE A 128 5.77 20.91 4.98
N GLN A 129 6.60 21.12 3.96
CA GLN A 129 7.36 22.36 3.81
C GLN A 129 6.44 23.58 3.61
N ARG A 130 5.41 23.45 2.77
CA ARG A 130 4.42 24.51 2.55
C ARG A 130 3.73 24.91 3.86
N GLN A 131 3.28 23.94 4.67
CA GLN A 131 2.60 24.26 5.93
C GLN A 131 3.54 24.92 6.93
N ILE A 132 4.79 24.44 7.04
CA ILE A 132 5.82 25.05 7.90
C ILE A 132 6.07 26.50 7.49
N GLU A 133 6.29 26.77 6.20
CA GLU A 133 6.54 28.11 5.68
C GLU A 133 5.38 29.07 5.98
N ILE A 134 4.13 28.64 5.80
CA ILE A 134 2.96 29.48 6.11
C ILE A 134 2.91 29.81 7.61
N LEU A 135 3.11 28.81 8.47
CA LEU A 135 3.04 28.98 9.92
C LEU A 135 4.19 29.84 10.46
N GLU A 136 5.42 29.66 9.96
CA GLU A 136 6.59 30.46 10.36
C GLU A 136 6.48 31.92 9.92
N ASN A 137 5.77 32.19 8.81
CA ASN A 137 5.45 33.54 8.36
C ASN A 137 4.25 34.17 9.10
N GLY A 138 3.72 33.50 10.13
CA GLY A 138 2.59 33.99 10.94
C GLY A 138 1.22 33.84 10.26
N GLY A 139 1.14 33.04 9.19
CA GLY A 139 -0.12 32.68 8.55
C GLY A 139 -0.83 31.51 9.24
N GLU A 140 -2.02 31.18 8.74
CA GLU A 140 -2.82 30.05 9.22
C GLU A 140 -3.06 29.05 8.08
N ILE A 141 -3.13 27.77 8.44
CA ILE A 141 -3.43 26.70 7.48
C ILE A 141 -4.95 26.56 7.34
N SER A 142 -5.44 26.70 6.11
CA SER A 142 -6.80 26.34 5.72
C SER A 142 -6.92 24.82 5.53
N GLN A 143 -8.06 24.27 5.93
CA GLN A 143 -8.33 22.85 5.77
C GLN A 143 -8.75 22.56 4.33
N ASP A 144 -7.80 22.35 3.42
CA ASP A 144 -8.08 22.25 1.99
C ASP A 144 -8.02 20.82 1.45
N THR A 145 -8.78 20.57 0.37
CA THR A 145 -8.54 19.42 -0.49
C THR A 145 -7.61 19.84 -1.63
N LEU A 146 -6.51 19.12 -1.76
CA LEU A 146 -5.40 19.41 -2.65
C LEU A 146 -5.26 18.32 -3.72
N LEU A 147 -4.75 18.71 -4.89
CA LEU A 147 -4.22 17.79 -5.89
C LEU A 147 -2.70 17.97 -5.97
N PHE A 148 -1.98 16.90 -6.28
CA PHE A 148 -0.54 16.98 -6.54
C PHE A 148 -0.28 17.08 -8.05
N ASP A 149 0.33 18.19 -8.47
CA ASP A 149 0.80 18.40 -9.83
C ASP A 149 2.19 17.78 -9.97
N VAL A 150 2.26 16.61 -10.60
CA VAL A 150 3.51 15.86 -10.79
C VAL A 150 4.52 16.61 -11.65
N ALA A 151 4.06 17.40 -12.63
CA ALA A 151 4.95 18.13 -13.53
C ALA A 151 5.63 19.30 -12.82
N LEU A 152 4.90 19.97 -11.93
CA LEU A 152 5.43 21.08 -11.13
C LEU A 152 6.04 20.66 -9.80
N GLY A 153 5.71 19.46 -9.31
CA GLY A 153 6.08 18.96 -7.99
C GLY A 153 5.44 19.74 -6.85
N LYS A 154 4.19 20.21 -7.02
CA LYS A 154 3.50 21.10 -6.06
C LYS A 154 2.07 20.67 -5.79
N THR A 155 1.56 20.97 -4.60
CA THR A 155 0.13 20.87 -4.29
C THR A 155 -0.64 22.07 -4.83
N LYS A 156 -1.84 21.83 -5.38
CA LYS A 156 -2.78 22.85 -5.86
C LYS A 156 -4.11 22.65 -5.15
N VAL A 157 -4.71 23.76 -4.70
CA VAL A 157 -6.02 23.74 -4.06
C VAL A 157 -7.09 23.36 -5.10
N MET A 158 -7.90 22.36 -4.78
CA MET A 158 -9.02 21.91 -5.60
C MET A 158 -10.34 22.50 -5.10
N ARG A 159 -10.55 22.46 -3.77
CA ARG A 159 -11.75 22.95 -3.10
C ARG A 159 -11.41 23.34 -1.66
N ASN A 160 -12.00 24.43 -1.19
CA ASN A 160 -11.95 24.88 0.21
C ASN A 160 -13.08 24.19 1.01
N LYS A 161 -12.84 23.83 2.27
CA LYS A 161 -13.76 23.02 3.09
C LYS A 161 -15.03 23.74 3.58
N GLU A 162 -15.24 25.01 3.23
CA GLU A 162 -16.56 25.64 3.36
C GLU A 162 -17.65 24.89 2.57
N ASP A 163 -17.25 24.04 1.61
CA ASP A 163 -18.11 23.15 0.81
C ASP A 163 -18.20 21.70 1.35
N ALA A 164 -17.81 21.42 2.60
CA ALA A 164 -17.87 20.06 3.15
C ALA A 164 -19.28 19.48 3.01
N SER A 165 -19.42 18.48 2.13
CA SER A 165 -20.71 17.91 1.80
C SER A 165 -21.22 17.09 2.97
N ASP A 166 -22.39 17.44 3.50
CA ASP A 166 -23.13 16.56 4.38
C ASP A 166 -23.56 15.33 3.56
N TYR A 167 -22.82 14.24 3.73
CA TYR A 167 -23.08 12.97 3.05
C TYR A 167 -24.39 12.32 3.52
N ARG A 168 -25.04 12.83 4.59
CA ARG A 168 -26.31 12.35 5.11
C ARG A 168 -26.31 10.84 5.32
N TYR A 169 -25.26 10.31 5.95
CA TYR A 169 -25.11 8.87 6.17
C TYR A 169 -26.31 8.30 6.93
N PHE A 170 -26.89 7.24 6.38
CA PHE A 170 -27.90 6.41 7.02
C PHE A 170 -27.70 4.94 6.60
N PRO A 171 -28.19 3.96 7.36
CA PRO A 171 -28.13 2.56 6.95
C PRO A 171 -28.85 2.34 5.61
N GLU A 172 -28.19 1.67 4.68
CA GLU A 172 -28.74 1.33 3.37
C GLU A 172 -30.01 0.47 3.54
N PRO A 173 -31.21 0.97 3.19
CA PRO A 173 -32.47 0.26 3.43
C PRO A 173 -32.62 -0.99 2.56
N ASP A 174 -31.96 -1.04 1.40
CA ASP A 174 -32.05 -2.18 0.48
C ASP A 174 -31.15 -3.34 0.91
N LEU A 175 -30.22 -3.12 1.86
CA LEU A 175 -29.29 -4.12 2.34
C LEU A 175 -29.49 -4.40 3.82
N LEU A 176 -29.78 -5.66 4.14
CA LEU A 176 -29.74 -6.13 5.52
C LEU A 176 -28.31 -6.04 6.08
N PRO A 177 -28.15 -5.83 7.40
CA PRO A 177 -26.84 -5.89 8.04
C PRO A 177 -26.10 -7.19 7.71
N VAL A 178 -24.82 -7.06 7.34
CA VAL A 178 -23.98 -8.22 7.05
C VAL A 178 -23.50 -8.84 8.37
N GLU A 179 -23.98 -10.03 8.67
CA GLU A 179 -23.51 -10.83 9.81
C GLU A 179 -22.40 -11.79 9.37
N VAL A 180 -21.25 -11.72 10.05
CA VAL A 180 -20.11 -12.61 9.82
C VAL A 180 -19.91 -13.45 11.08
N SER A 181 -20.21 -14.75 10.99
CA SER A 181 -20.07 -15.67 12.12
C SER A 181 -18.60 -15.88 12.50
N GLN A 182 -18.35 -16.16 13.79
CA GLN A 182 -17.01 -16.49 14.27
C GLN A 182 -16.44 -17.73 13.55
N GLU A 183 -17.27 -18.73 13.25
CA GLU A 183 -16.87 -19.92 12.48
C GLU A 183 -16.31 -19.55 11.09
N LYS A 184 -16.93 -18.58 10.40
CA LYS A 184 -16.43 -18.10 9.11
C LYS A 184 -15.10 -17.36 9.26
N ILE A 185 -14.93 -16.59 10.34
CA ILE A 185 -13.67 -15.91 10.65
C ILE A 185 -12.56 -16.93 10.90
N ASP A 186 -12.81 -17.95 11.70
CA ASP A 186 -11.83 -18.99 12.04
C ASP A 186 -11.45 -19.83 10.82
N LEU A 187 -12.43 -20.16 9.96
CA LEU A 187 -12.18 -20.81 8.68
C LEU A 187 -11.26 -19.95 7.79
N ILE A 188 -11.59 -18.67 7.58
CA ILE A 188 -10.74 -17.76 6.79
C ILE A 188 -9.34 -17.69 7.38
N LYS A 189 -9.22 -17.53 8.70
CA LYS A 189 -7.94 -17.49 9.42
C LYS A 189 -7.10 -18.76 9.19
N SER A 190 -7.73 -19.92 9.15
CA SER A 190 -7.04 -21.19 8.86
C SER A 190 -6.53 -21.32 7.42
N THR A 191 -7.15 -20.58 6.48
CA THR A 191 -6.76 -20.56 5.06
C THR A 191 -5.75 -19.47 4.71
N LEU A 192 -5.43 -18.59 5.67
CA LEU A 192 -4.48 -17.49 5.42
C LEU A 192 -3.10 -18.06 5.10
N PRO A 193 -2.44 -17.56 4.04
CA PRO A 193 -1.06 -17.94 3.76
C PRO A 193 -0.13 -17.38 4.84
N GLU A 194 1.06 -17.98 4.95
CA GLU A 194 2.14 -17.40 5.75
C GLU A 194 2.48 -16.01 5.20
N LEU A 195 2.37 -14.99 6.06
CA LEU A 195 2.60 -13.60 5.67
C LEU A 195 4.09 -13.33 5.43
N PRO A 196 4.45 -12.26 4.70
CA PRO A 196 5.84 -11.98 4.33
C PRO A 196 6.80 -11.94 5.52
N GLU A 197 6.38 -11.31 6.61
CA GLU A 197 7.20 -11.18 7.83
C GLU A 197 7.43 -12.54 8.52
N GLN A 198 6.40 -13.38 8.56
CA GLN A 198 6.50 -14.72 9.13
C GLN A 198 7.45 -15.58 8.29
N LYS A 199 7.37 -15.48 6.96
CA LYS A 199 8.32 -16.10 6.03
C LYS A 199 9.74 -15.59 6.22
N LYS A 200 9.95 -14.27 6.30
CA LYS A 200 11.26 -13.64 6.52
C LYS A 200 11.90 -14.23 7.78
N GLN A 201 11.17 -14.21 8.89
CA GLN A 201 11.66 -14.74 10.16
C GLN A 201 12.00 -16.23 10.06
N ARG A 202 11.13 -17.03 9.42
CA ARG A 202 11.39 -18.46 9.22
C ARG A 202 12.63 -18.71 8.36
N TYR A 203 12.87 -17.95 7.30
CA TYR A 203 14.05 -18.10 6.46
C TYR A 203 15.33 -17.77 7.23
N ILE A 204 15.30 -16.74 8.07
CA ILE A 204 16.45 -16.38 8.92
C ILE A 204 16.71 -17.47 9.95
N GLU A 205 15.70 -17.86 10.72
CA GLU A 205 15.86 -18.78 11.85
C GLU A 205 16.11 -20.24 11.45
N LYS A 206 15.39 -20.73 10.42
CA LYS A 206 15.40 -22.16 10.06
C LYS A 206 16.31 -22.48 8.88
N LEU A 207 16.56 -21.51 8.00
CA LEU A 207 17.33 -21.72 6.77
C LEU A 207 18.68 -20.97 6.78
N SER A 208 18.99 -20.24 7.87
CA SER A 208 20.22 -19.44 8.00
C SER A 208 20.42 -18.44 6.85
N VAL A 209 19.33 -17.94 6.26
CA VAL A 209 19.36 -16.90 5.23
C VAL A 209 19.60 -15.56 5.94
N ASN A 210 20.49 -14.72 5.41
CA ASN A 210 20.71 -13.41 6.01
C ASN A 210 19.49 -12.49 5.80
N GLU A 211 19.39 -11.44 6.60
CA GLU A 211 18.22 -10.55 6.60
C GLU A 211 17.96 -9.90 5.24
N TYR A 212 19.01 -9.45 4.56
CA TYR A 212 18.92 -8.80 3.26
C TYR A 212 18.33 -9.74 2.18
N ASP A 213 18.87 -10.97 2.08
CA ASP A 213 18.38 -11.95 1.13
C ASP A 213 16.94 -12.39 1.47
N ALA A 214 16.61 -12.50 2.76
CA ALA A 214 15.25 -12.82 3.19
C ALA A 214 14.25 -11.72 2.80
N ASP A 215 14.62 -10.44 2.92
CA ASP A 215 13.81 -9.31 2.44
C ASP A 215 13.60 -9.36 0.92
N VAL A 216 14.66 -9.62 0.17
CA VAL A 216 14.60 -9.74 -1.29
C VAL A 216 13.68 -10.89 -1.70
N ILE A 217 13.84 -12.07 -1.10
CA ILE A 217 13.06 -13.26 -1.45
C ILE A 217 11.58 -13.10 -1.06
N THR A 218 11.31 -12.47 0.08
CA THR A 218 9.93 -12.28 0.57
C THR A 218 9.25 -11.05 -0.03
N SER A 219 9.95 -10.21 -0.78
CA SER A 219 9.41 -8.98 -1.39
C SER A 219 8.16 -9.21 -2.26
N ASP A 220 8.04 -10.38 -2.88
CA ASP A 220 6.91 -10.80 -3.70
C ASP A 220 6.56 -12.26 -3.44
N LYS A 221 5.27 -12.59 -3.44
CA LYS A 221 4.79 -13.96 -3.23
C LYS A 221 5.33 -14.92 -4.28
N ALA A 222 5.39 -14.50 -5.55
CA ALA A 222 5.89 -15.35 -6.62
C ALA A 222 7.38 -15.67 -6.45
N ILE A 223 8.18 -14.72 -5.95
CA ILE A 223 9.59 -14.96 -5.63
C ILE A 223 9.69 -15.95 -4.47
N ALA A 224 8.94 -15.74 -3.40
CA ALA A 224 8.96 -16.61 -2.23
C ALA A 224 8.53 -18.04 -2.59
N ASP A 225 7.47 -18.20 -3.38
CA ASP A 225 7.02 -19.51 -3.86
C ASP A 225 8.10 -20.18 -4.74
N TYR A 226 8.76 -19.43 -5.62
CA TYR A 226 9.86 -19.93 -6.45
C TYR A 226 11.03 -20.44 -5.60
N PHE A 227 11.42 -19.68 -4.58
CA PHE A 227 12.45 -20.07 -3.62
C PHE A 227 12.07 -21.35 -2.86
N GLU A 228 10.84 -21.43 -2.37
CA GLU A 228 10.34 -22.56 -1.59
C GLU A 228 10.29 -23.86 -2.41
N GLU A 229 9.99 -23.78 -3.71
CA GLU A 229 10.07 -24.94 -4.59
C GLU A 229 11.50 -25.48 -4.74
N LEU A 230 12.50 -24.60 -4.80
CA LEU A 230 13.90 -25.00 -4.95
C LEU A 230 14.47 -25.63 -3.68
N ILE A 231 14.20 -25.04 -2.51
CA ILE A 231 14.74 -25.56 -1.24
C ILE A 231 14.15 -26.91 -0.81
N LYS A 232 13.10 -27.40 -1.49
CA LYS A 232 12.62 -28.78 -1.30
C LYS A 232 13.66 -29.83 -1.68
N LYS A 233 14.58 -29.49 -2.59
CA LYS A 233 15.59 -30.41 -3.13
C LYS A 233 17.03 -29.95 -2.89
N HIS A 234 17.21 -28.68 -2.55
CA HIS A 234 18.53 -28.04 -2.55
C HIS A 234 18.80 -27.26 -1.26
N ASP A 235 20.08 -27.06 -0.96
CA ASP A 235 20.52 -26.26 0.17
C ASP A 235 20.11 -24.78 -0.02
N ALA A 236 19.54 -24.18 1.02
CA ALA A 236 19.01 -22.82 0.97
C ALA A 236 20.05 -21.79 0.56
N LYS A 237 21.32 -21.94 0.96
CA LYS A 237 22.38 -20.98 0.65
C LYS A 237 22.75 -20.98 -0.83
N ILE A 238 22.77 -22.17 -1.44
CA ILE A 238 23.00 -22.33 -2.89
C ILE A 238 21.82 -21.70 -3.64
N VAL A 239 20.60 -22.03 -3.22
CA VAL A 239 19.38 -21.49 -3.84
C VAL A 239 19.33 -19.96 -3.78
N VAL A 240 19.62 -19.36 -2.62
CA VAL A 240 19.68 -17.90 -2.45
C VAL A 240 20.63 -17.30 -3.50
N THR A 241 21.86 -17.81 -3.59
CA THR A 241 22.87 -17.29 -4.51
C THR A 241 22.41 -17.35 -5.97
N TRP A 242 21.88 -18.50 -6.39
CA TRP A 242 21.40 -18.67 -7.76
C TRP A 242 20.16 -17.84 -8.07
N LEU A 243 19.26 -17.67 -7.11
CA LEU A 243 18.05 -16.88 -7.28
C LEU A 243 18.37 -15.38 -7.36
N THR A 244 19.07 -14.85 -6.36
CA THR A 244 19.28 -13.40 -6.20
C THR A 244 20.37 -12.85 -7.11
N VAL A 245 21.39 -13.64 -7.45
CA VAL A 245 22.51 -13.19 -8.31
C VAL A 245 22.26 -13.60 -9.76
N GLU A 246 22.11 -14.90 -10.03
CA GLU A 246 22.09 -15.41 -11.41
C GLU A 246 20.75 -15.18 -12.10
N LEU A 247 19.65 -15.68 -11.53
CA LEU A 247 18.34 -15.60 -12.17
C LEU A 247 17.86 -14.15 -12.23
N PHE A 248 17.87 -13.43 -11.12
CA PHE A 248 17.47 -12.02 -11.10
C PHE A 248 18.38 -11.15 -11.96
N GLY A 249 19.69 -11.40 -11.96
CA GLY A 249 20.61 -10.69 -12.84
C GLY A 249 20.26 -10.83 -14.32
N ARG A 250 19.82 -12.01 -14.75
CA ARG A 250 19.39 -12.27 -16.15
C ARG A 250 18.01 -11.70 -16.45
N LEU A 251 17.05 -11.91 -15.55
CA LEU A 251 15.69 -11.40 -15.69
C LEU A 251 15.65 -9.88 -15.75
N ASN A 252 16.40 -9.20 -14.87
CA ASN A 252 16.50 -7.75 -14.86
C ASN A 252 17.12 -7.21 -16.15
N LYS A 253 18.17 -7.87 -16.69
CA LYS A 253 18.77 -7.51 -18.00
C LYS A 253 17.79 -7.66 -19.16
N ALA A 254 16.87 -8.62 -19.07
CA ALA A 254 15.85 -8.85 -20.07
C ALA A 254 14.56 -8.02 -19.84
N GLY A 255 14.43 -7.34 -18.70
CA GLY A 255 13.21 -6.64 -18.31
C GLY A 255 12.03 -7.58 -18.04
N ILE A 256 12.28 -8.82 -17.61
CA ILE A 256 11.27 -9.86 -17.40
C ILE A 256 11.04 -10.04 -15.89
N ASN A 257 9.78 -10.10 -15.45
CA ASN A 257 9.44 -10.41 -14.06
C ASN A 257 9.55 -11.92 -13.78
N ILE A 258 9.74 -12.30 -12.51
CA ILE A 258 9.83 -13.72 -12.13
C ILE A 258 8.60 -14.55 -12.55
N THR A 259 7.41 -13.93 -12.56
CA THR A 259 6.15 -14.55 -12.99
C THR A 259 6.14 -14.89 -14.47
N ASP A 260 6.89 -14.14 -15.27
CA ASP A 260 7.01 -14.29 -16.73
C ASP A 260 8.33 -14.99 -17.11
N SER A 261 9.07 -15.50 -16.13
CA SER A 261 10.34 -16.19 -16.34
C SER A 261 10.14 -17.42 -17.23
N PRO A 262 10.92 -17.58 -18.32
CA PRO A 262 10.90 -18.81 -19.11
C PRO A 262 11.49 -19.99 -18.32
N ILE A 263 12.29 -19.72 -17.28
CA ILE A 263 12.89 -20.73 -16.41
C ILE A 263 11.99 -20.92 -15.19
N LYS A 264 11.21 -22.01 -15.19
CA LYS A 264 10.42 -22.44 -14.03
C LYS A 264 11.32 -22.99 -12.92
N ALA A 265 10.83 -22.97 -11.67
CA ALA A 265 11.58 -23.47 -10.51
C ALA A 265 12.09 -24.90 -10.70
N ASN A 266 11.28 -25.81 -11.28
CA ASN A 266 11.72 -27.19 -11.56
C ASN A 266 12.91 -27.25 -12.53
N ALA A 267 12.93 -26.41 -13.55
CA ALA A 267 14.03 -26.39 -14.53
C ALA A 267 15.32 -25.84 -13.90
N LEU A 268 15.21 -24.80 -13.07
CA LEU A 268 16.37 -24.32 -12.31
C LEU A 268 16.83 -25.37 -11.28
N SER A 269 15.90 -26.08 -10.65
CA SER A 269 16.19 -27.18 -9.72
C SER A 269 16.93 -28.35 -10.38
N GLU A 270 16.81 -28.57 -11.69
CA GLU A 270 17.58 -29.61 -12.39
C GLU A 270 19.02 -29.17 -12.72
N LEU A 271 19.29 -27.86 -12.69
CA LEU A 271 20.60 -27.28 -12.94
C LEU A 271 21.48 -27.21 -11.69
N LEU A 272 20.85 -27.09 -10.51
CA LEU A 272 21.48 -27.06 -9.19
C LEU A 272 21.95 -28.47 -8.76
#